data_AF-A0A4S8KJT1-F1
#
_entry.id   AF-A0A4S8KJT1-F1
#
_cell.length_a   1.000
_cell.length_b   1.000
_cell.length_c   1.000
_cell.angle_alpha   90.00
_cell.angle_beta   90.00
_cell.angle_gamma   90.00
#
_symmetry.space_group_name_H-M   'P 1'
#
loop_
_entity.id
_entity.type
_entity.pdbx_description
1 polymer ?
#
loop_
_entity_poly.entity_id
_entity_poly.type
_entity_poly.pdbx_seq_one_letter_code
_entity_poly.pdbx_strand_id
1 'polypeptide(L)'
;SPEQEKEGWEKFRSELGEVAKLMKETDVFAMGDKVSFADCVLFGQLMVLKFFWNEETTEWKEMMSWHGGRWGRLIAAYYDLPDVEVQPEDPSS
;
A
#
# COMPACT_ATOMS: atom_id res chain seq x y z
N SER A 1 15.64 -21.77 6.01
CA SER A 1 16.16 -21.80 7.39
C SER A 1 15.77 -20.50 8.08
N PRO A 2 15.80 -20.42 9.42
CA PRO A 2 15.47 -19.17 10.12
C PRO A 2 16.30 -17.96 9.64
N GLU A 3 17.55 -18.20 9.23
CA GLU A 3 18.44 -17.16 8.68
C GLU A 3 18.00 -16.67 7.30
N GLN A 4 17.64 -17.59 6.39
CA GLN A 4 17.12 -17.25 5.07
C GLN A 4 15.77 -16.51 5.14
N GLU A 5 14.92 -16.88 6.09
CA GLU A 5 13.63 -16.20 6.33
C GLU A 5 13.86 -14.76 6.78
N LYS A 6 14.77 -14.54 7.72
CA LYS A 6 15.15 -13.21 8.19
C LYS A 6 15.78 -12.36 7.08
N GLU A 7 16.71 -12.92 6.31
CA GLU A 7 17.32 -12.24 5.17
C GLU A 7 16.28 -11.86 4.12
N GLY A 8 15.34 -12.76 3.82
CA GLY A 8 14.23 -12.49 2.92
C GLY A 8 13.34 -11.34 3.42
N TRP A 9 13.04 -11.32 4.72
CA TRP A 9 12.23 -10.27 5.35
C TRP A 9 12.90 -8.90 5.29
N GLU A 10 14.18 -8.82 5.65
CA GLU A 10 14.94 -7.56 5.59
C GLU A 10 15.13 -7.08 4.15
N LYS A 11 15.36 -8.00 3.20
CA LYS A 11 15.41 -7.66 1.78
C LYS A 11 14.08 -7.09 1.29
N PHE A 12 12.96 -7.73 1.64
CA PHE A 12 11.63 -7.25 1.30
C PHE A 12 11.36 -5.85 1.88
N ARG A 13 11.68 -5.64 3.16
CA ARG A 13 11.60 -4.33 3.81
C ARG A 13 12.45 -3.27 3.10
N SER A 14 13.65 -3.64 2.67
CA SER A 14 14.56 -2.76 1.94
C SER A 14 14.00 -2.37 0.57
N GLU A 15 13.49 -3.34 -0.21
CA GLU A 15 12.91 -3.10 -1.53
C GLU A 15 11.67 -2.21 -1.47
N LEU A 16 10.77 -2.44 -0.50
CA LEU A 16 9.68 -1.51 -0.22
C LEU A 16 10.21 -0.12 0.14
N GLY A 17 11.30 -0.04 0.90
CA GLY A 17 11.95 1.21 1.26
C GLY A 17 12.45 2.01 0.04
N GLU A 18 12.97 1.34 -0.99
CA GLU A 18 13.34 2.01 -2.24
C GLU A 18 12.13 2.61 -2.96
N VAL A 19 10.98 1.92 -2.95
CA VAL A 19 9.72 2.47 -3.47
C VAL A 19 9.28 3.68 -2.65
N ALA A 20 9.34 3.59 -1.31
CA ALA A 20 8.97 4.70 -0.43
C ALA A 20 9.79 5.98 -0.67
N LYS A 21 11.07 5.84 -1.04
CA LYS A 21 11.96 6.99 -1.35
C LYS A 21 11.58 7.76 -2.61
N LEU A 22 10.74 7.18 -3.49
CA LEU A 22 10.24 7.87 -4.69
C LEU A 22 9.22 8.97 -4.35
N MET A 23 8.78 9.03 -3.09
CA MET A 23 7.77 9.97 -2.61
C MET A 23 8.28 10.69 -1.36
N LYS A 24 7.67 11.81 -1.00
CA LYS A 24 7.99 12.50 0.25
C LYS A 24 7.42 11.73 1.42
N GLU A 25 8.04 11.92 2.59
CA GLU A 25 7.59 11.29 3.84
C GLU A 25 6.15 11.69 4.21
N THR A 26 5.72 12.91 3.84
CA THR A 26 4.37 13.42 4.07
C THR A 26 3.36 13.04 3.00
N ASP A 27 3.80 12.50 1.86
CA ASP A 27 2.90 12.16 0.76
C ASP A 27 2.01 10.97 1.17
N VAL A 28 0.71 11.10 0.91
CA VAL A 28 -0.27 10.03 1.11
C VAL A 28 -0.28 9.13 -0.12
N PHE A 29 -0.39 9.74 -1.30
CA PHE A 29 -0.38 9.06 -2.60
C PHE A 29 0.96 9.24 -3.31
N ALA A 30 1.18 8.49 -4.39
CA ALA A 30 2.39 8.54 -5.20
C ALA A 30 2.65 9.92 -5.80
N MET A 31 1.59 10.69 -6.07
CA MET A 31 1.65 12.06 -6.59
C MET A 31 1.36 13.14 -5.53
N GLY A 32 1.53 12.81 -4.24
CA GLY A 32 1.25 13.73 -3.13
C GLY A 32 -0.18 13.57 -2.62
N ASP A 33 -1.08 14.45 -3.05
CA ASP A 33 -2.47 14.56 -2.60
C ASP A 33 -3.50 14.01 -3.60
N LYS A 34 -3.06 13.59 -4.78
CA LYS A 34 -3.92 13.03 -5.84
C LYS A 34 -3.67 11.54 -6.03
N VAL A 35 -4.76 10.77 -6.11
CA VAL A 35 -4.73 9.37 -6.53
C VAL A 35 -4.25 9.28 -7.97
N SER A 36 -3.36 8.33 -8.23
CA SER A 36 -2.83 7.99 -9.55
C SER A 36 -2.92 6.48 -9.80
N PHE A 37 -2.62 6.04 -11.02
CA PHE A 37 -2.56 4.61 -11.31
C PHE A 37 -1.52 3.85 -10.47
N ALA A 38 -0.41 4.51 -10.12
CA ALA A 38 0.63 3.91 -9.27
C ALA A 38 0.07 3.52 -7.90
N ASP A 39 -0.84 4.33 -7.35
CA ASP A 39 -1.51 4.06 -6.08
C ASP A 39 -2.36 2.78 -6.16
N CYS A 40 -3.03 2.53 -7.30
CA CYS A 40 -3.84 1.33 -7.50
C CYS A 40 -2.96 0.07 -7.51
N VAL A 41 -1.79 0.14 -8.13
CA VAL A 41 -0.82 -0.96 -8.15
C VAL A 41 -0.29 -1.25 -6.75
N LEU A 42 0.12 -0.20 -6.03
CA LEU A 42 0.64 -0.32 -4.66
C LEU A 42 -0.43 -0.87 -3.71
N PHE A 43 -1.64 -0.32 -3.74
CA PHE A 43 -2.76 -0.79 -2.93
C PHE A 43 -3.11 -2.25 -3.26
N GLY A 44 -3.20 -2.60 -4.54
CA GLY A 44 -3.48 -3.98 -4.96
C GLY A 44 -2.44 -4.98 -4.43
N GLN A 45 -1.15 -4.65 -4.51
CA GLN A 45 -0.09 -5.48 -3.94
C GLN A 45 -0.21 -5.61 -2.42
N LEU A 46 -0.48 -4.50 -1.70
CA LEU A 46 -0.70 -4.53 -0.26
C LEU A 46 -1.91 -5.40 0.13
N MET A 47 -2.99 -5.39 -0.66
CA MET A 47 -4.15 -6.25 -0.43
C MET A 47 -3.83 -7.74 -0.65
N VAL A 48 -2.99 -8.07 -1.64
CA VAL A 48 -2.49 -9.45 -1.79
C VAL A 48 -1.68 -9.87 -0.57
N LEU A 49 -0.82 -9.01 -0.03
CA LEU A 49 -0.07 -9.31 1.20
C LEU A 49 -1.00 -9.46 2.41
N LYS A 50 -2.06 -8.64 2.50
CA LYS A 50 -3.08 -8.73 3.55
C LYS A 50 -3.80 -10.08 3.57
N PHE A 51 -3.94 -10.71 2.40
CA PHE A 51 -4.53 -12.05 2.30
C PHE A 51 -3.67 -13.12 2.99
N PHE A 52 -2.34 -13.01 2.92
CA PHE A 52 -1.41 -13.92 3.60
C PHE A 52 -1.18 -13.51 5.07
N TRP A 53 -1.07 -12.22 5.34
CA TRP A 53 -0.80 -11.62 6.63
C TRP A 53 -1.96 -10.70 7.01
N ASN A 54 -2.94 -11.25 7.72
CA ASN A 54 -4.10 -10.47 8.16
C ASN A 54 -3.71 -9.42 9.22
N GLU A 55 -4.67 -8.56 9.60
CA GLU A 55 -4.45 -7.42 10.49
C GLU A 55 -3.86 -7.77 11.86
N GLU A 56 -4.06 -9.01 12.32
CA GLU A 56 -3.59 -9.45 13.63
C GLU A 56 -2.17 -10.02 13.63
N THR A 57 -1.65 -10.38 12.46
CA THR A 57 -0.31 -10.95 12.30
C THR A 57 0.78 -9.93 12.60
N THR A 58 1.92 -10.42 13.11
CA THR A 58 3.09 -9.58 13.39
C THR A 58 3.62 -8.97 12.10
N GLU A 59 3.64 -9.75 11.02
CA GLU A 59 4.12 -9.36 9.70
C GLU A 59 3.35 -8.15 9.15
N TRP A 60 2.01 -8.18 9.23
CA TRP A 60 1.19 -7.06 8.80
C TRP A 60 1.42 -5.82 9.66
N LYS A 61 1.40 -5.98 10.99
CA LYS A 61 1.59 -4.87 11.94
C LYS A 61 2.96 -4.20 11.76
N GLU A 62 4.02 -4.99 11.57
CA GLU A 62 5.36 -4.49 11.27
C GLU A 62 5.38 -3.75 9.95
N MET A 63 4.89 -4.36 8.86
CA MET A 63 4.89 -3.75 7.52
C MET A 63 4.14 -2.40 7.52
N MET A 64 3.01 -2.31 8.21
CA MET A 64 2.24 -1.07 8.32
C MET A 64 2.98 0.04 9.08
N SER A 65 3.94 -0.31 9.94
CA SER A 65 4.78 0.65 10.67
C SER A 65 6.03 1.08 9.91
N TRP A 66 6.41 0.35 8.86
CA TRP A 66 7.65 0.63 8.14
C TRP A 66 7.63 1.96 7.40
N HIS A 67 8.85 2.50 7.19
CA HIS A 67 9.10 3.69 6.38
C HIS A 67 8.22 4.88 6.83
N GLY A 68 8.15 5.08 8.15
CA GLY A 68 7.35 6.14 8.77
C GLY A 68 5.85 5.89 8.71
N GLY A 69 5.40 4.63 8.56
CA GLY A 69 3.99 4.28 8.45
C GLY A 69 3.36 4.53 7.08
N ARG A 70 4.19 4.65 6.02
CA ARG A 70 3.73 5.01 4.67
C ARG A 70 2.63 4.10 4.15
N TRP A 71 2.83 2.79 4.25
CA TRP A 71 1.90 1.80 3.69
C TRP A 71 0.57 1.77 4.44
N GLY A 72 0.61 1.96 5.76
CA GLY A 72 -0.59 2.14 6.57
C GLY A 72 -1.39 3.37 6.16
N ARG A 73 -0.71 4.51 5.93
CA ARG A 73 -1.38 5.73 5.45
C ARG A 73 -2.01 5.55 4.07
N LEU A 74 -1.32 4.89 3.14
CA LEU A 74 -1.86 4.64 1.79
C LEU A 74 -3.16 3.82 1.85
N ILE A 75 -3.18 2.73 2.63
CA ILE A 75 -4.37 1.88 2.78
C ILE A 75 -5.52 2.65 3.43
N ALA A 76 -5.25 3.38 4.51
CA ALA A 76 -6.27 4.19 5.18
C ALA A 76 -6.88 5.21 4.21
N ALA A 77 -6.05 5.93 3.45
CA ALA A 77 -6.51 6.89 2.46
C ALA A 77 -7.35 6.25 1.35
N TYR A 78 -7.04 5.02 0.93
CA TYR A 78 -7.85 4.27 -0.03
C TYR A 78 -9.23 3.88 0.50
N TYR A 79 -9.32 3.48 1.78
CA TYR A 79 -10.60 3.16 2.41
C TYR A 79 -11.46 4.40 2.68
N ASP A 80 -10.83 5.57 2.81
CA ASP A 80 -11.52 6.86 2.97
C ASP A 80 -11.90 7.52 1.63
N LEU A 81 -11.57 6.93 0.48
CA LEU A 81 -12.02 7.46 -0.81
C LEU A 81 -13.55 7.40 -0.88
N PRO A 82 -14.21 8.45 -1.41
CA PRO A 82 -15.65 8.42 -1.60
C PRO A 82 -16.00 7.32 -2.61
N ASP A 83 -17.11 6.64 -2.36
CA ASP A 83 -17.68 5.73 -3.35
C ASP A 83 -17.87 6.46 -4.68
N VAL A 84 -17.43 5.84 -5.78
CA VAL A 84 -17.70 6.39 -7.10
C VAL A 84 -19.18 6.18 -7.38
N GLU A 85 -19.96 7.26 -7.41
CA GLU A 85 -21.30 7.25 -8.00
C GLU A 85 -21.15 6.96 -9.50
N VAL A 86 -21.33 5.70 -9.88
CA VAL A 86 -21.42 5.31 -11.28
C VAL A 86 -22.72 5.92 -11.82
N GLN A 87 -22.61 7.05 -12.52
CA GLN A 87 -23.70 7.56 -13.34
C GLN A 87 -24.04 6.44 -14.34
N PRO A 88 -25.31 5.98 -14.41
CA PRO A 88 -25.66 4.95 -15.37
C PRO A 88 -25.29 5.44 -16.77
N GLU A 89 -24.53 4.63 -17.50
CA GLU A 89 -24.15 4.93 -18.88
C GLU A 89 -25.40 5.31 -19.68
N ASP A 90 -25.35 6.45 -20.39
CA ASP A 90 -26.42 6.81 -21.33
C ASP A 90 -26.49 5.72 -22.41
N PRO A 91 -27.59 4.97 -22.52
CA PRO A 91 -27.72 3.85 -23.45
C PRO A 91 -27.73 4.28 -24.93
N SER A 92 -27.44 5.55 -25.25
CA SER A 92 -27.47 6.12 -26.59
C SER A 92 -26.10 6.48 -27.19
N SER A 93 -24.98 6.07 -26.58
CA SER A 93 -23.62 6.23 -27.16
C SER A 93 -23.18 5.06 -28.04
#